data_AF-A0AAW6IPZ2-F1
#
_entry.id   AF-A0AAW6IPZ2-F1
#
_cell.length_a   1.000
_cell.length_b   1.000
_cell.length_c   1.000
_cell.angle_alpha   90.00
_cell.angle_beta   90.00
_cell.angle_gamma   90.00
#
_symmetry.space_group_name_H-M   'P 1'
#
loop_
_entity.id
_entity.type
_entity.pdbx_description
1 polymer ?
#
loop_
_entity_poly.entity_id
_entity_poly.type
_entity_poly.pdbx_seq_one_letter_code
_entity_poly.pdbx_strand_id
1 'polypeptide(L)'
;WFDKDGIYSGQEFIEIITGAIAESKMLIFISSKHSNESMWTAGEIFEALDGEKAIIPVKIDNSQYNKKFKLLIRPLDYIDYQENPQNALKDLLRAINKVKEDIAQKQREEEKLRQEKEAEAKKEKIKEEISVLAKDCQRLTLQQIDVVKQIFEKQTYIGNTTKICPICDKEVSISSDFCNRCGWTFPICKRLRDSI
;
A
#
# COMPACT_ATOMS: atom_id res chain seq x y z
N TRP A 1 10.20 26.67 10.15
CA TRP A 1 9.54 27.77 10.86
C TRP A 1 10.55 28.37 11.85
N PHE A 2 10.53 29.69 12.08
CA PHE A 2 11.40 30.38 13.05
C PHE A 2 10.58 31.50 13.67
N ASP A 3 10.40 31.47 15.00
CA ASP A 3 9.71 32.55 15.71
C ASP A 3 10.66 33.74 15.87
N LYS A 4 10.37 34.83 15.15
CA LYS A 4 11.18 36.05 15.16
C LYS A 4 10.52 37.21 15.90
N ASP A 5 9.19 37.18 16.03
CA ASP A 5 8.42 38.39 16.29
C ASP A 5 7.81 38.45 17.70
N GLY A 6 7.75 37.35 18.46
CA GLY A 6 7.54 37.35 19.92
C GLY A 6 6.28 38.07 20.45
N ILE A 7 5.36 38.49 19.59
CA ILE A 7 4.16 39.26 19.95
C ILE A 7 2.94 38.38 19.71
N TYR A 8 2.69 37.45 20.63
CA TYR A 8 1.43 36.70 20.68
C TYR A 8 0.95 36.57 22.12
N SER A 9 -0.37 36.55 22.30
CA SER A 9 -1.00 36.29 23.60
C SER A 9 -0.71 34.86 24.05
N GLY A 10 -0.61 34.61 25.36
CA GLY A 10 -0.01 33.38 25.90
C GLY A 10 -0.69 32.05 25.53
N GLN A 11 -1.96 32.04 25.10
CA GLN A 11 -2.66 30.83 24.63
C GLN A 11 -2.52 30.62 23.12
N GLU A 12 -2.67 31.67 22.31
CA GLU A 12 -2.46 31.60 20.84
C GLU A 12 -1.01 31.21 20.51
N PHE A 13 -0.06 31.61 21.35
CA PHE A 13 1.35 31.26 21.22
C PHE A 13 1.60 29.74 21.26
N ILE A 14 0.89 28.99 22.12
CA ILE A 14 1.10 27.55 22.27
C ILE A 14 0.62 26.81 21.03
N GLU A 15 -0.60 27.10 20.57
CA GLU A 15 -1.19 26.43 19.40
C GLU A 15 -0.40 26.69 18.13
N ILE A 16 0.15 27.90 17.96
CA ILE A 16 1.01 28.23 16.82
C ILE A 16 2.30 27.40 16.86
N ILE A 17 2.94 27.29 18.03
CA ILE A 17 4.18 26.52 18.19
C ILE A 17 3.94 25.04 17.97
N THR A 18 2.93 24.46 18.61
CA THR A 18 2.62 23.03 18.47
C THR A 18 2.22 22.70 17.03
N GLY A 19 1.41 23.54 16.39
CA GLY A 19 1.08 23.43 14.96
C GLY A 19 2.33 23.48 14.07
N ALA A 20 3.23 24.44 14.30
CA ALA A 20 4.46 24.56 13.54
C ALA A 20 5.40 23.36 13.71
N ILE A 21 5.49 22.80 14.92
CA ILE A 21 6.25 21.57 15.20
C ILE A 21 5.60 20.38 14.50
N ALA A 22 4.27 20.25 14.59
CA ALA A 22 3.50 19.18 13.98
C ALA A 22 3.65 19.14 12.44
N GLU A 23 3.65 20.29 11.79
CA GLU A 23 3.86 20.41 10.33
C GLU A 23 5.33 20.26 9.92
N SER A 24 6.26 20.52 10.85
CA SER A 24 7.69 20.36 10.61
C SER A 24 8.10 18.89 10.60
N LYS A 25 9.22 18.59 9.94
CA LYS A 25 9.83 17.25 9.93
C LYS A 25 11.04 17.12 10.87
N MET A 26 11.55 18.25 11.32
CA MET A 26 12.79 18.35 12.08
C MET A 26 12.72 19.56 13.01
N LEU A 27 13.31 19.42 14.20
CA LEU A 27 13.51 20.49 15.17
C LEU A 27 15.02 20.73 15.35
N ILE A 28 15.47 21.96 15.15
CA ILE A 28 16.84 22.37 15.50
C ILE A 28 16.80 22.94 16.92
N PHE A 29 17.40 22.23 17.87
CA PHE A 29 17.41 22.65 19.27
C PHE A 29 18.69 23.41 19.59
N ILE A 30 18.58 24.73 19.76
CA ILE A 30 19.71 25.57 20.22
C ILE A 30 19.80 25.48 21.75
N SER A 31 20.79 24.73 22.24
CA SER A 31 21.02 24.51 23.66
C SER A 31 21.94 25.58 24.25
N SER A 32 21.38 26.30 25.21
CA SER A 32 22.02 27.35 26.00
C SER A 32 21.53 27.25 27.44
N LYS A 33 22.15 27.97 28.37
CA LYS A 33 21.71 28.03 29.77
C LYS A 33 20.22 28.39 29.88
N HIS A 34 19.79 29.42 29.15
CA HIS A 34 18.41 29.90 29.19
C HIS A 34 17.42 28.92 28.55
N SER A 35 17.76 28.35 27.39
CA SER A 35 16.86 27.37 26.74
C SER A 35 16.78 26.05 27.53
N ASN A 36 17.86 25.66 28.20
CA ASN A 36 17.86 24.50 29.10
C ASN A 36 17.05 24.75 30.38
N GLU A 37 16.90 25.99 30.85
CA GLU A 37 16.07 26.32 32.03
C GLU A 37 14.60 26.59 31.67
N SER A 38 14.31 26.88 30.40
CA SER A 38 12.97 27.22 29.91
C SER A 38 12.00 26.04 29.94
N MET A 39 10.84 26.23 30.59
CA MET A 39 9.76 25.26 30.57
C MET A 39 9.12 25.13 29.17
N TRP A 40 9.11 26.22 28.40
CA TRP A 40 8.59 26.24 27.03
C TRP A 40 9.42 25.36 26.11
N THR A 41 10.75 25.50 26.17
CA THR A 41 11.68 24.67 25.38
C THR A 41 11.54 23.19 25.73
N ALA A 42 11.31 22.86 27.00
CA ALA A 42 11.02 21.47 27.38
C ALA A 42 9.74 20.97 26.69
N GLY A 43 8.67 21.77 26.67
CA GLY A 43 7.43 21.45 25.96
C GLY A 43 7.64 21.23 24.46
N GLU A 44 8.37 22.12 23.78
CA GLU A 44 8.70 22.01 22.36
C GLU A 44 9.47 20.72 22.02
N ILE A 45 10.44 20.37 22.87
CA ILE A 45 11.21 19.13 22.72
C ILE A 45 10.31 17.91 22.89
N PHE A 46 9.42 17.91 23.89
CA PHE A 46 8.51 16.79 24.11
C PHE A 46 7.53 16.64 22.94
N GLU A 47 6.97 17.74 22.44
CA GLU A 47 6.08 17.74 21.28
C GLU A 47 6.80 17.19 20.03
N ALA A 48 8.06 17.60 19.83
CA ALA A 48 8.88 17.08 18.74
C ALA A 48 9.20 15.59 18.90
N LEU A 49 9.45 15.11 20.11
CA LEU A 49 9.68 13.69 20.36
C LEU A 49 8.42 12.85 20.14
N ASP A 50 7.26 13.32 20.62
CA ASP A 50 5.97 12.65 20.47
C ASP A 50 5.56 12.58 19.00
N GLY A 51 5.79 13.66 18.25
CA GLY A 51 5.59 13.71 16.80
C GLY A 51 6.68 12.99 15.97
N GLU A 52 7.57 12.22 16.59
CA GLU A 52 8.70 11.51 15.98
C GLU A 52 9.56 12.42 15.07
N LYS A 53 9.71 13.69 15.44
CA LYS A 53 10.49 14.66 14.68
C LYS A 53 11.97 14.41 14.90
N ALA A 54 12.76 14.59 13.84
CA ALA A 54 14.21 14.52 13.97
C ALA A 54 14.73 15.75 14.72
N ILE A 55 15.39 15.55 15.86
CA ILE A 55 15.96 16.63 16.66
C ILE A 55 17.46 16.74 16.38
N ILE A 56 17.93 17.95 16.05
CA ILE A 56 19.35 18.27 15.89
C ILE A 56 19.77 19.24 17.01
N PRO A 57 20.43 18.76 18.07
CA PRO A 57 20.93 19.62 19.13
C PRO A 57 22.19 20.39 18.69
N VAL A 58 22.19 21.71 18.93
CA VAL A 58 23.34 22.59 18.73
C VAL A 58 23.65 23.27 20.06
N LYS A 59 24.76 22.90 20.69
CA LYS A 59 25.19 23.50 21.95
C LYS A 59 26.00 24.76 21.67
N ILE A 60 25.54 25.88 22.21
CA ILE A 60 26.24 27.17 22.11
C ILE A 60 26.98 27.55 23.39
N ASP A 61 26.73 26.83 24.49
CA ASP A 61 27.46 26.91 25.73
C ASP A 61 27.63 25.53 26.42
N ASN A 62 28.39 25.52 27.51
CA ASN A 62 28.68 24.33 28.31
C ASN A 62 27.60 24.01 29.37
N SER A 63 26.41 24.63 29.30
CA SER A 63 25.34 24.32 30.23
C SER A 63 24.84 22.89 30.04
N GLN A 64 24.42 22.26 31.14
CA GLN A 64 23.85 20.91 31.07
C GLN A 64 22.39 20.98 30.62
N TYR A 65 21.98 19.99 29.84
CA TYR A 65 20.57 19.80 29.50
C TYR A 65 19.68 19.70 30.74
N ASN A 66 18.45 20.20 30.61
CA ASN A 66 17.42 20.09 31.63
C ASN A 66 17.20 18.62 32.02
N LYS A 67 17.06 18.34 33.32
CA LYS A 67 16.77 17.00 33.82
C LYS A 67 15.53 16.37 33.17
N LYS A 68 14.54 17.18 32.76
CA LYS A 68 13.28 16.73 32.14
C LYS A 68 13.49 15.99 30.82
N PHE A 69 14.41 16.46 29.96
CA PHE A 69 14.63 15.89 28.62
C PHE A 69 16.05 15.37 28.40
N LYS A 70 16.96 15.54 29.37
CA LYS A 70 18.37 15.11 29.28
C LYS A 70 18.52 13.65 28.88
N LEU A 71 17.70 12.74 29.42
CA LEU A 71 17.77 11.32 29.08
C LEU A 71 17.31 11.02 27.65
N LEU A 72 16.38 11.81 27.11
CA LEU A 72 15.79 11.62 25.79
C LEU A 72 16.70 12.20 24.68
N ILE A 73 17.38 13.31 24.96
CA ILE A 73 18.28 13.96 23.99
C ILE A 73 19.70 13.37 24.03
N ARG A 74 20.15 12.79 25.15
CA ARG A 74 21.52 12.27 25.30
C ARG A 74 21.98 11.28 24.21
N PRO A 75 21.12 10.38 23.68
CA PRO A 75 21.51 9.49 22.60
C PRO A 75 21.76 10.19 21.25
N LEU A 76 21.34 11.45 21.10
CA LEU A 76 21.45 12.19 19.85
C LEU A 76 22.86 12.77 19.68
N ASP A 77 23.37 12.70 18.46
CA ASP A 77 24.56 13.44 18.06
C ASP A 77 24.27 14.94 18.16
N TYR A 78 25.15 15.69 18.81
CA TYR A 78 25.04 17.13 18.95
C TYR A 78 26.21 17.84 18.29
N ILE A 79 25.96 19.08 17.88
CA ILE A 79 26.99 19.97 17.34
C ILE A 79 27.45 20.87 18.47
N ASP A 80 28.75 20.87 18.78
CA ASP A 80 29.33 21.78 19.77
C ASP A 80 29.93 23.01 19.09
N TYR A 81 29.28 24.16 19.27
CA TYR A 81 29.75 25.42 18.72
C TYR A 81 31.01 25.94 19.43
N GLN A 82 31.22 25.61 20.71
CA GLN A 82 32.37 26.10 21.46
C GLN A 82 33.65 25.35 21.05
N GLU A 83 33.53 24.06 20.75
CA GLU A 83 34.67 23.25 20.30
C GLU A 83 35.12 23.62 18.88
N ASN A 84 34.18 23.86 17.95
CA ASN A 84 34.51 24.11 16.55
C ASN A 84 33.60 25.16 15.88
N PRO A 85 33.69 26.44 16.27
CA PRO A 85 32.79 27.50 15.79
C PRO A 85 32.91 27.73 14.27
N GLN A 86 34.09 27.49 13.70
CA GLN A 86 34.38 27.66 12.27
C GLN A 86 33.64 26.63 11.40
N ASN A 87 33.45 25.40 11.90
CA ASN A 87 32.78 24.33 11.14
C ASN A 87 31.39 23.98 11.66
N ALA A 88 30.97 24.44 12.84
CA ALA A 88 29.65 24.16 13.41
C ALA A 88 28.49 24.43 12.44
N LEU A 89 28.57 25.51 11.64
CA LEU A 89 27.58 25.78 10.61
C LEU A 89 27.61 24.75 9.46
N LYS A 90 28.79 24.30 9.04
CA LYS A 90 28.94 23.25 8.01
C LYS A 90 28.42 21.91 8.53
N ASP A 91 28.71 21.60 9.80
CA ASP A 91 28.23 20.38 10.45
C ASP A 91 26.71 20.40 10.63
N LEU A 92 26.13 21.55 10.96
CA LEU A 92 24.68 21.74 10.97
C LEU A 92 24.06 21.52 9.59
N LEU A 93 24.63 22.11 8.54
CA LEU A 93 24.16 21.90 7.17
C LEU A 93 24.25 20.41 6.77
N ARG A 94 25.33 19.72 7.15
CA ARG A 94 25.48 18.28 6.90
C ARG A 94 24.43 17.47 7.65
N ALA A 95 24.19 17.75 8.93
CA ALA A 95 23.18 17.07 9.73
C ALA A 95 21.77 17.28 9.16
N ILE A 96 21.44 18.51 8.76
CA ILE A 96 20.16 18.84 8.12
C ILE A 96 19.97 18.04 6.82
N ASN A 97 21.00 18.00 5.97
CA ASN A 97 20.92 17.29 4.69
C ASN A 97 20.77 15.77 4.89
N LYS A 98 21.52 15.19 5.82
CA LYS A 98 21.40 13.77 6.17
C LYS A 98 19.98 13.43 6.60
N VAL A 99 19.42 14.19 7.54
CA VAL A 99 18.05 13.96 8.00
C VAL A 99 17.02 14.15 6.87
N LYS A 100 17.22 15.12 5.96
CA LYS A 100 16.35 15.27 4.78
C LYS A 100 16.38 14.03 3.89
N GLU A 101 17.56 13.46 3.67
CA GLU A 101 17.72 12.22 2.90
C GLU A 101 17.06 11.03 3.59
N ASP A 102 17.27 10.87 4.90
CA ASP A 102 16.67 9.80 5.71
C ASP A 102 15.13 9.86 5.67
N ILE A 103 14.56 11.06 5.82
CA ILE A 103 13.11 11.27 5.70
C ILE A 103 12.62 10.90 4.31
N ALA A 104 13.30 11.35 3.25
CA ALA A 104 12.91 11.06 1.88
C ALA A 104 13.03 9.55 1.55
N GLN A 105 13.98 8.85 2.17
CA GLN A 105 14.09 7.40 2.04
C GLN A 105 12.93 6.70 2.76
N LYS A 106 12.65 7.03 4.02
CA LYS A 106 11.53 6.46 4.78
C LYS A 106 10.20 6.61 4.04
N GLN A 107 9.93 7.80 3.49
CA GLN A 107 8.72 8.06 2.70
C GLN A 107 8.62 7.19 1.45
N ARG A 108 9.73 6.95 0.74
CA ARG A 108 9.76 6.07 -0.45
C ARG A 108 9.52 4.61 -0.10
N GLU A 109 10.09 4.15 1.01
CA GLU A 109 9.92 2.78 1.50
C GLU A 109 8.48 2.51 1.96
N GLU A 110 7.88 3.46 2.70
CA GLU A 110 6.49 3.39 3.14
C GLU A 110 5.51 3.36 1.96
N GLU A 111 5.73 4.21 0.94
CA GLU A 111 4.90 4.24 -0.26
C GLU A 111 5.03 2.94 -1.06
N LYS A 112 6.25 2.41 -1.21
CA LYS A 112 6.47 1.13 -1.88
C LYS A 112 5.75 -0.01 -1.16
N LEU A 113 5.86 -0.08 0.16
CA LEU A 113 5.17 -1.09 0.98
C LEU A 113 3.65 -0.97 0.85
N ARG A 114 3.12 0.25 0.80
CA ARG A 114 1.68 0.49 0.59
C ARG A 114 1.22 -0.04 -0.77
N GLN A 115 1.95 0.29 -1.84
CA GLN A 115 1.63 -0.17 -3.19
C GLN A 115 1.68 -1.70 -3.31
N GLU A 116 2.67 -2.35 -2.67
CA GLU A 116 2.78 -3.81 -2.64
C GLU A 116 1.56 -4.45 -1.93
N LYS A 117 1.13 -3.90 -0.79
CA LYS A 117 -0.07 -4.37 -0.08
C LYS A 117 -1.34 -4.19 -0.91
N GLU A 118 -1.50 -3.05 -1.57
CA GLU A 118 -2.65 -2.78 -2.43
C GLU A 118 -2.67 -3.71 -3.66
N ALA A 119 -1.51 -4.00 -4.25
CA ALA A 119 -1.39 -4.94 -5.35
C ALA A 119 -1.73 -6.38 -4.92
N GLU A 120 -1.29 -6.81 -3.74
CA GLU A 120 -1.59 -8.14 -3.22
C GLU A 120 -3.08 -8.29 -2.89
N ALA A 121 -3.70 -7.29 -2.27
CA ALA A 121 -5.14 -7.29 -2.03
C ALA A 121 -5.96 -7.37 -3.33
N LYS A 122 -5.53 -6.68 -4.39
CA LYS A 122 -6.16 -6.78 -5.73
C LYS A 122 -6.02 -8.18 -6.33
N LYS A 123 -4.84 -8.81 -6.21
CA LYS A 123 -4.62 -10.18 -6.68
C LYS A 123 -5.53 -11.18 -5.96
N GLU A 124 -5.64 -11.09 -4.64
CA GLU A 124 -6.53 -11.98 -3.87
C GLU A 124 -7.99 -11.82 -4.28
N LYS A 125 -8.46 -10.58 -4.51
CA LYS A 125 -9.81 -10.35 -5.01
C LYS A 125 -10.05 -10.99 -6.38
N ILE A 126 -9.09 -10.85 -7.30
CA ILE A 126 -9.18 -11.48 -8.64
C ILE A 126 -9.20 -13.01 -8.54
N LYS A 127 -8.41 -13.60 -7.63
CA LYS A 127 -8.43 -15.06 -7.41
C LYS A 127 -9.81 -15.55 -6.95
N GLU A 128 -10.46 -14.82 -6.05
CA GLU A 128 -11.81 -15.16 -5.59
C GLU A 128 -12.84 -15.02 -6.72
N GLU A 129 -12.77 -13.95 -7.51
CA GLU A 129 -13.65 -13.77 -8.68
C GLU A 129 -13.48 -14.91 -9.71
N ILE A 130 -12.24 -15.34 -9.97
CA ILE A 130 -11.95 -16.50 -10.84
C ILE A 130 -12.56 -17.78 -10.26
N SER A 131 -12.44 -18.00 -8.94
CA SER A 131 -13.01 -19.16 -8.25
C SER A 131 -14.54 -19.22 -8.39
N VAL A 132 -15.22 -18.09 -8.23
CA VAL A 132 -16.67 -17.98 -8.43
C VAL A 132 -17.05 -18.25 -9.88
N LEU A 133 -16.36 -17.60 -10.84
CA LEU A 133 -16.63 -17.80 -12.27
C LEU A 133 -16.39 -19.24 -12.72
N ALA A 134 -15.38 -19.91 -12.17
CA ALA A 134 -15.12 -21.33 -12.47
C ALA A 134 -16.27 -22.23 -12.00
N LYS A 135 -16.80 -21.99 -10.79
CA LYS A 135 -17.98 -22.71 -10.28
C LYS A 135 -19.21 -22.45 -11.13
N ASP A 136 -19.44 -21.21 -11.54
CA ASP A 136 -20.55 -20.84 -12.42
C ASP A 136 -20.41 -21.49 -13.81
N CYS A 137 -19.20 -21.52 -14.38
CA CYS A 137 -18.92 -22.20 -15.63
C CYS A 137 -19.25 -23.70 -15.57
N GLN A 138 -18.86 -24.36 -14.47
CA GLN A 138 -19.18 -25.77 -14.25
C GLN A 138 -20.71 -25.99 -14.15
N ARG A 139 -21.42 -25.16 -13.39
CA ARG A 139 -22.88 -25.24 -13.25
C ARG A 139 -23.59 -25.06 -14.60
N LEU A 140 -23.21 -24.05 -15.37
CA LEU A 140 -23.79 -23.78 -16.69
C LEU A 140 -23.54 -24.94 -17.65
N THR A 141 -22.37 -25.58 -17.59
CA THR A 141 -22.05 -26.76 -18.41
C THR A 141 -23.00 -27.92 -18.10
N LEU A 142 -23.26 -28.20 -16.82
CA LEU A 142 -24.21 -29.24 -16.41
C LEU A 142 -25.64 -28.94 -16.88
N GLN A 143 -26.07 -27.68 -16.78
CA GLN A 143 -27.38 -27.26 -17.29
C GLN A 143 -27.49 -27.43 -18.82
N GLN A 144 -26.44 -27.10 -19.58
CA GLN A 144 -26.43 -27.33 -21.03
C GLN A 144 -26.52 -28.81 -21.39
N ILE A 145 -25.83 -29.69 -20.64
CA ILE A 145 -25.90 -31.14 -20.84
C ILE A 145 -27.33 -31.63 -20.64
N ASP A 146 -28.02 -31.17 -19.59
CA ASP A 146 -29.40 -31.55 -19.30
C ASP A 146 -30.36 -31.11 -20.42
N VAL A 147 -30.28 -29.86 -20.87
CA VAL A 147 -31.09 -29.34 -21.97
C VAL A 147 -30.85 -30.13 -23.27
N VAL A 148 -29.59 -30.41 -23.60
CA VAL A 148 -29.25 -31.21 -24.79
C VAL A 148 -29.83 -32.62 -24.70
N LYS A 149 -29.81 -33.24 -23.51
CA LYS A 149 -30.43 -34.56 -23.28
C LYS A 149 -31.94 -34.52 -23.52
N GLN A 150 -32.64 -33.51 -23.00
CA GLN A 150 -34.08 -33.33 -23.24
C GLN A 150 -34.41 -33.16 -24.74
N ILE A 151 -33.55 -32.46 -25.49
CA ILE A 151 -33.73 -32.32 -26.95
C ILE A 151 -33.54 -33.66 -27.66
N PHE A 152 -32.51 -34.43 -27.30
CA PHE A 152 -32.30 -35.76 -27.89
C PHE A 152 -33.47 -36.72 -27.63
N GLU A 153 -34.05 -36.70 -26.44
CA GLU A 153 -35.25 -37.48 -26.11
C GLU A 153 -36.42 -37.10 -27.03
N LYS A 154 -36.65 -35.80 -27.24
CA LYS A 154 -37.69 -35.30 -28.16
C LYS A 154 -37.41 -35.63 -29.63
N GLN A 155 -36.16 -35.52 -30.09
CA GLN A 155 -35.77 -35.89 -31.46
C GLN A 155 -35.97 -37.38 -31.71
N THR A 156 -35.62 -38.21 -30.74
CA THR A 156 -35.87 -39.66 -30.79
C THR A 156 -37.36 -39.95 -30.88
N TYR A 157 -38.19 -39.24 -30.11
CA TYR A 157 -39.66 -39.39 -30.15
C TYR A 157 -40.27 -39.06 -31.52
N ILE A 158 -39.73 -38.08 -32.24
CA ILE A 158 -40.19 -37.73 -33.61
C ILE A 158 -39.51 -38.56 -34.72
N GLY A 159 -38.69 -39.55 -34.39
CA GLY A 159 -38.03 -40.45 -35.34
C GLY A 159 -36.65 -40.02 -35.84
N ASN A 160 -36.13 -38.88 -35.40
CA ASN A 160 -34.81 -38.38 -35.77
C ASN A 160 -33.74 -38.99 -34.86
N THR A 161 -33.11 -40.10 -35.30
CA THR A 161 -32.21 -40.91 -34.46
C THR A 161 -30.73 -40.84 -34.85
N THR A 162 -30.43 -40.23 -36.00
CA THR A 162 -29.07 -40.09 -36.54
C THR A 162 -28.74 -38.63 -36.86
N LYS A 163 -27.45 -38.31 -36.89
CA LYS A 163 -26.88 -37.02 -37.32
C LYS A 163 -25.68 -37.28 -38.23
N ILE A 164 -25.36 -36.32 -39.08
CA ILE A 164 -24.23 -36.44 -40.01
C ILE A 164 -22.99 -35.79 -39.40
N CYS A 165 -21.84 -36.45 -39.48
CA CYS A 165 -20.57 -35.87 -39.05
C CYS A 165 -20.10 -34.79 -40.05
N PRO A 166 -19.82 -33.55 -39.62
CA PRO A 166 -19.44 -32.46 -40.53
C PRO A 166 -18.02 -32.58 -41.11
N ILE A 167 -17.26 -33.60 -40.70
CA ILE A 167 -15.87 -33.82 -41.14
C ILE A 167 -15.76 -34.97 -42.15
N CYS A 168 -16.62 -36.00 -42.04
CA CYS A 168 -16.49 -37.22 -42.85
C CYS A 168 -17.83 -37.77 -43.36
N ASP A 169 -18.90 -36.99 -43.21
CA ASP A 169 -20.27 -37.24 -43.68
C ASP A 169 -20.89 -38.57 -43.25
N LYS A 170 -20.29 -39.22 -42.24
CA LYS A 170 -20.82 -40.46 -41.69
C LYS A 170 -22.05 -40.18 -40.84
N GLU A 171 -23.09 -40.97 -41.03
CA GLU A 171 -24.20 -41.05 -40.09
C GLU A 171 -23.75 -41.64 -38.75
N VAL A 172 -24.04 -40.90 -37.69
CA VAL A 172 -23.71 -41.23 -36.30
C VAL A 172 -25.00 -41.14 -35.48
N SER A 173 -25.11 -41.91 -34.41
CA SER A 173 -26.26 -41.79 -33.51
C SER A 173 -26.35 -40.37 -32.95
N ILE A 174 -27.57 -39.85 -32.83
CA ILE A 174 -27.83 -38.47 -32.41
C ILE A 174 -27.25 -38.16 -31.02
N SER A 175 -27.26 -39.14 -30.11
CA SER A 175 -26.71 -39.06 -28.76
C SER A 175 -25.19 -39.26 -28.67
N SER A 176 -24.50 -39.62 -29.76
CA SER A 176 -23.06 -39.87 -29.73
C SER A 176 -22.23 -38.60 -29.52
N ASP A 177 -21.25 -38.68 -28.63
CA ASP A 177 -20.36 -37.56 -28.28
C ASP A 177 -19.24 -37.32 -29.30
N PHE A 178 -18.91 -38.33 -30.10
CA PHE A 178 -17.86 -38.27 -31.11
C PHE A 178 -18.20 -39.12 -32.34
N CYS A 179 -17.54 -38.86 -33.46
CA CYS A 179 -17.64 -39.68 -34.66
C CYS A 179 -16.73 -40.90 -34.58
N ASN A 180 -17.29 -42.11 -34.70
CA ASN A 180 -16.53 -43.36 -34.68
C ASN A 180 -15.67 -43.63 -35.94
N ARG A 181 -15.68 -42.74 -36.95
CA ARG A 181 -14.85 -42.85 -38.16
C ARG A 181 -13.64 -41.92 -38.12
N CYS A 182 -13.84 -40.64 -37.79
CA CYS A 182 -12.79 -39.62 -37.83
C CYS A 182 -12.37 -39.09 -36.45
N GLY A 183 -13.03 -39.51 -35.37
CA GLY A 183 -12.70 -39.09 -34.00
C GLY A 183 -13.16 -37.67 -33.63
N TRP A 184 -13.88 -36.97 -34.52
CA TRP A 184 -14.38 -35.63 -34.24
C TRP A 184 -15.33 -35.62 -33.04
N THR A 185 -14.99 -34.86 -32.00
CA THR A 185 -15.85 -34.64 -30.82
C THR A 185 -16.90 -33.59 -31.13
N PHE A 186 -18.17 -33.88 -30.87
CA PHE A 186 -19.26 -32.93 -31.06
C PHE A 186 -19.38 -32.00 -29.84
N PRO A 187 -19.03 -30.70 -29.94
CA PRO A 187 -19.21 -29.76 -28.85
C PRO A 187 -20.68 -29.67 -28.44
N ILE A 188 -20.97 -29.55 -27.14
CA ILE A 188 -22.34 -29.50 -26.61
C ILE A 188 -23.22 -28.49 -27.38
N CYS A 189 -22.71 -27.28 -27.64
CA CYS A 189 -23.41 -26.23 -28.41
C CYS A 189 -23.56 -26.50 -29.93
N LYS A 190 -22.84 -27.48 -30.48
CA LYS A 190 -22.90 -27.86 -31.90
C LYS A 190 -23.56 -29.23 -32.14
N ARG A 191 -23.91 -29.97 -31.08
CA ARG A 191 -24.66 -31.25 -31.19
C ARG A 191 -26.06 -31.10 -31.80
N LEU A 192 -26.58 -29.87 -31.87
CA LEU A 192 -27.95 -29.55 -32.28
C LEU A 192 -28.06 -28.92 -33.68
N ARG A 193 -26.94 -28.46 -34.27
CA ARG A 193 -26.99 -27.60 -35.46
C ARG A 193 -27.34 -28.35 -36.76
N ASP A 194 -27.21 -29.66 -36.76
CA ASP A 194 -27.36 -30.50 -37.95
C ASP A 194 -28.64 -31.37 -37.88
N SER A 195 -29.64 -30.96 -37.09
CA SER A 195 -30.88 -31.72 -36.84
C SER A 195 -32.17 -30.87 -36.85
N ILE A 196 -32.06 -29.60 -37.27
CA ILE A 196 -33.17 -28.67 -37.55
C ILE A 196 -33.10 -28.31 -39.04
#